data_AF-M4NMS8-F1
#
_entry.id   AF-M4NMS8-F1
#
_cell.length_a   1.000
_cell.length_b   1.000
_cell.length_c   1.000
_cell.angle_alpha   90.00
_cell.angle_beta   90.00
_cell.angle_gamma   90.00
#
_symmetry.space_group_name_H-M   'P 1'
#
loop_
_entity.id
_entity.type
_entity.pdbx_description
1 polymer ?
#
loop_
_entity_poly.entity_id
_entity_poly.type
_entity_poly.pdbx_seq_one_letter_code
_entity_poly.pdbx_strand_id
1 'polypeptide(L)'
;MFRTFSPVPLADKTKRWAYRIQAHYPNVFGFSAFGDLFVCSQDGRQVAVVMTNLPKLEQLNFDSIESFTSTFLTSAGVVEHVLRQSDYEHLVSKLGPLSDDQCFFPVPFQRMGGSGTLDTYDKGDVWVHLDLLGQVMGLSA
;
A
#
# COMPACT_ATOMS: atom_id res chain seq x y z
N MET A 1 5.26 -8.63 5.80
CA MET A 1 5.58 -7.58 4.81
C MET A 1 4.35 -7.02 4.10
N PHE A 2 3.23 -7.73 4.04
CA PHE A 2 1.97 -7.23 3.53
C PHE A 2 0.81 -7.91 4.27
N ARG A 3 -0.40 -7.39 4.09
CA ARG A 3 -1.64 -8.03 4.53
C ARG A 3 -2.62 -8.07 3.38
N THR A 4 -3.33 -9.19 3.24
CA THR A 4 -4.47 -9.33 2.34
C THR A 4 -5.71 -9.71 3.14
N PHE A 5 -6.88 -9.41 2.57
CA PHE A 5 -8.20 -9.68 3.15
C PHE A 5 -9.23 -9.77 2.01
N SER A 6 -10.45 -10.20 2.34
CA SER A 6 -11.56 -10.24 1.37
C SER A 6 -11.81 -8.84 0.79
N PRO A 7 -11.98 -8.67 -0.54
CA PRO A 7 -12.17 -7.36 -1.15
C PRO A 7 -13.29 -6.56 -0.48
N VAL A 8 -13.02 -5.30 -0.17
CA VAL A 8 -14.00 -4.34 0.37
C VAL A 8 -13.96 -3.05 -0.46
N PRO A 9 -15.04 -2.25 -0.45
CA PRO A 9 -15.04 -0.98 -1.16
C PRO A 9 -13.89 -0.07 -0.70
N LEU A 10 -13.06 0.37 -1.65
CA LEU A 10 -11.92 1.24 -1.35
C LEU A 10 -12.39 2.59 -0.80
N ALA A 11 -13.53 3.10 -1.28
CA ALA A 11 -14.11 4.35 -0.82
C ALA A 11 -14.51 4.33 0.67
N ASP A 12 -14.79 3.16 1.24
CA ASP A 12 -15.11 3.00 2.66
C ASP A 12 -13.85 3.05 3.54
N LYS A 13 -12.70 2.71 2.97
CA LYS A 13 -11.39 2.72 3.63
C LYS A 13 -10.67 4.04 3.49
N THR A 14 -10.65 4.61 2.29
CA THR A 14 -10.02 5.91 2.04
C THR A 14 -10.57 6.61 0.79
N LYS A 15 -11.41 7.62 1.01
CA LYS A 15 -12.19 8.30 -0.05
C LYS A 15 -11.31 9.01 -1.08
N ARG A 16 -10.21 9.64 -0.63
CA ARG A 16 -9.36 10.48 -1.50
C ARG A 16 -8.58 9.66 -2.52
N TRP A 17 -8.06 8.51 -2.09
CA TRP A 17 -7.38 7.59 -2.98
C TRP A 17 -8.37 6.86 -3.91
N ALA A 18 -9.57 6.55 -3.43
CA ALA A 18 -10.63 5.94 -4.24
C ALA A 18 -11.07 6.82 -5.41
N TYR A 19 -11.20 8.13 -5.20
CA TYR A 19 -11.88 9.07 -6.10
C TYR A 19 -11.47 8.93 -7.58
N ARG A 20 -10.19 8.72 -7.86
CA ARG A 20 -9.64 8.64 -9.22
C ARG A 20 -9.74 7.26 -9.87
N ILE A 21 -9.78 6.20 -9.07
CA ILE A 21 -9.61 4.83 -9.58
C ILE A 21 -10.83 3.94 -9.39
N GLN A 22 -11.79 4.35 -8.56
CA GLN A 22 -12.98 3.55 -8.23
C GLN A 22 -13.83 3.13 -9.44
N ALA A 23 -13.73 3.83 -10.58
CA ALA A 23 -14.40 3.43 -11.81
C ALA A 23 -13.86 2.13 -12.41
N HIS A 24 -12.57 1.84 -12.19
CA HIS A 24 -11.89 0.64 -12.69
C HIS A 24 -11.53 -0.35 -11.57
N TYR A 25 -11.16 0.18 -10.40
CA TYR A 25 -10.70 -0.55 -9.22
C TYR A 25 -11.48 -0.09 -7.98
N PRO A 26 -12.77 -0.45 -7.87
CA PRO A 26 -13.62 -0.03 -6.75
C PRO A 26 -13.25 -0.67 -5.42
N ASN A 27 -12.51 -1.78 -5.42
CA ASN A 27 -12.24 -2.57 -4.23
C ASN A 27 -10.76 -2.57 -3.85
N VAL A 28 -10.49 -2.65 -2.55
CA VAL A 28 -9.18 -2.90 -1.95
C VAL A 28 -9.19 -4.26 -1.27
N PHE A 29 -8.11 -5.01 -1.42
CA PHE A 29 -7.98 -6.36 -0.84
C PHE A 29 -6.69 -6.57 -0.06
N GLY A 30 -5.85 -5.53 0.08
CA GLY A 30 -4.64 -5.63 0.86
C GLY A 30 -3.79 -4.37 0.82
N PHE A 31 -2.68 -4.41 1.54
CA PHE A 31 -1.68 -3.36 1.55
C PHE A 31 -0.28 -3.88 1.92
N SER A 32 0.75 -3.18 1.46
CA SER A 32 2.14 -3.40 1.84
C SER A 32 2.41 -2.86 3.25
N ALA A 33 3.49 -3.33 3.89
CA ALA A 33 3.97 -2.80 5.16
C ALA A 33 4.33 -1.30 5.12
N PHE A 34 4.35 -0.69 3.94
CA PHE A 34 4.65 0.73 3.71
C PHE A 34 3.43 1.53 3.23
N GLY A 35 2.25 0.92 3.26
CA GLY A 35 0.99 1.60 2.94
C GLY A 35 0.66 1.67 1.44
N ASP A 36 1.32 0.92 0.57
CA ASP A 36 0.88 0.77 -0.82
C ASP A 36 -0.35 -0.15 -0.87
N LEU A 37 -1.38 0.23 -1.62
CA LEU A 37 -2.65 -0.51 -1.64
C LEU A 37 -2.69 -1.52 -2.78
N PHE A 38 -3.29 -2.68 -2.52
CA PHE A 38 -3.64 -3.66 -3.55
C PHE A 38 -5.12 -3.55 -3.85
N VAL A 39 -5.45 -3.18 -5.09
CA VAL A 39 -6.81 -2.87 -5.52
C VAL A 39 -7.23 -3.76 -6.68
N CYS A 40 -8.53 -4.01 -6.81
CA CYS A 40 -9.06 -4.87 -7.86
C CYS A 40 -10.36 -4.34 -8.47
N SER A 41 -10.66 -4.82 -9.69
CA SER A 41 -11.94 -4.63 -10.35
C SER A 41 -13.09 -5.25 -9.54
N GLN A 42 -14.33 -4.93 -9.93
CA GLN A 42 -15.54 -5.43 -9.27
C GLN A 42 -15.62 -6.97 -9.24
N ASP A 43 -15.13 -7.63 -10.29
CA ASP A 43 -15.10 -9.08 -10.44
C ASP A 43 -13.81 -9.72 -9.92
N GLY A 44 -12.87 -8.92 -9.39
CA GLY A 44 -11.58 -9.39 -8.87
C GLY A 44 -10.61 -9.91 -9.94
N ARG A 45 -10.90 -9.70 -11.23
CA ARG A 45 -10.09 -10.23 -12.35
C ARG A 45 -8.99 -9.31 -12.84
N GLN A 46 -9.06 -8.02 -12.51
CA GLN A 46 -8.00 -7.07 -12.76
C GLN A 46 -7.48 -6.58 -11.43
N VAL A 47 -6.17 -6.50 -11.28
CA VAL A 47 -5.51 -6.01 -10.08
C VAL A 47 -4.52 -4.91 -10.40
N ALA A 48 -4.34 -4.01 -9.46
CA ALA A 48 -3.36 -2.95 -9.55
C ALA A 48 -2.77 -2.65 -8.16
N VAL A 49 -1.63 -1.98 -8.16
CA VAL A 49 -1.01 -1.45 -6.95
C VAL A 49 -1.10 0.06 -6.98
N VAL A 50 -1.61 0.65 -5.89
CA VAL A 50 -1.55 2.09 -5.66
C VAL A 50 -0.30 2.35 -4.83
N MET A 51 0.73 2.90 -5.47
CA MET A 51 1.94 3.35 -4.79
C MET A 51 1.61 4.66 -4.08
N THR A 52 1.85 4.77 -2.76
CA THR A 52 1.34 5.91 -1.98
C THR A 52 2.40 6.96 -1.68
N ASN A 53 3.67 6.55 -1.51
CA ASN A 53 4.78 7.50 -1.30
C ASN A 53 5.10 8.31 -2.58
N LEU A 54 5.07 7.66 -3.74
CA LEU A 54 5.09 8.28 -5.06
C LEU A 54 3.77 7.95 -5.75
N PRO A 55 2.72 8.79 -5.60
CA PRO A 55 1.37 8.48 -6.04
C PRO A 55 1.31 8.03 -7.49
N LYS A 56 1.07 6.74 -7.69
CA LYS A 56 0.93 6.12 -9.01
C LYS A 56 0.02 4.91 -8.91
N LEU A 57 -0.79 4.69 -9.94
CA LEU A 57 -1.47 3.43 -10.15
C LEU A 57 -0.63 2.58 -11.11
N GLU A 58 -0.13 1.45 -10.63
CA GLU A 58 0.53 0.44 -11.46
C GLU A 58 -0.45 -0.67 -11.78
N GLN A 59 -0.90 -0.75 -13.03
CA GLN A 59 -1.75 -1.85 -13.49
C GLN A 59 -0.90 -3.09 -13.71
N LEU A 60 -1.38 -4.24 -13.24
CA LEU A 60 -0.65 -5.48 -13.35
C LEU A 60 -1.42 -6.48 -14.21
N ASN A 61 -0.68 -7.30 -14.95
CA ASN A 61 -1.25 -8.33 -15.82
C ASN A 61 -1.52 -9.61 -15.02
N PHE A 62 -2.45 -9.54 -14.07
CA PHE A 62 -3.00 -10.72 -13.38
C PHE A 62 -4.49 -10.82 -13.65
N ASP A 63 -4.97 -12.06 -13.70
CA ASP A 63 -6.36 -12.43 -13.97
C ASP A 63 -7.17 -12.73 -12.69
N SER A 64 -6.53 -12.67 -11.53
CA SER A 64 -7.16 -12.89 -10.23
C SER A 64 -6.33 -12.35 -9.07
N ILE A 65 -7.00 -12.08 -7.94
CA ILE A 65 -6.36 -11.78 -6.66
C ILE A 65 -5.48 -12.94 -6.18
N GLU A 66 -5.93 -14.17 -6.41
CA GLU A 66 -5.20 -15.38 -6.03
C GLU A 66 -3.88 -15.49 -6.80
N SER A 67 -3.90 -15.33 -8.13
CA SER A 67 -2.68 -15.39 -8.94
C SER A 67 -1.71 -14.26 -8.56
N PHE A 68 -2.20 -13.05 -8.33
CA PHE A 68 -1.39 -11.95 -7.79
C PHE A 68 -0.74 -12.32 -6.44
N THR A 69 -1.53 -12.83 -5.49
CA THR A 69 -1.04 -13.10 -4.13
C THR A 69 -0.05 -14.27 -4.10
N SER A 70 -0.33 -15.35 -4.85
CA SER A 70 0.48 -16.56 -4.82
C SER A 70 1.73 -16.50 -5.69
N THR A 71 1.77 -15.61 -6.70
CA THR A 71 2.91 -15.50 -7.63
C THR A 71 3.67 -14.18 -7.51
N PHE A 72 3.01 -13.03 -7.53
CA PHE A 72 3.68 -11.73 -7.53
C PHE A 72 4.31 -11.46 -6.17
N LEU A 73 3.49 -11.50 -5.10
CA LEU A 73 3.91 -11.15 -3.74
C LEU A 73 4.89 -12.16 -3.12
N THR A 74 5.06 -13.33 -3.73
CA THR A 74 6.00 -14.38 -3.30
C THR A 74 7.27 -14.43 -4.15
N SER A 75 7.31 -13.72 -5.28
CA SER A 75 8.49 -13.73 -6.15
C SER A 75 9.65 -12.97 -5.51
N ALA A 76 10.85 -13.55 -5.53
CA ALA A 76 12.01 -13.02 -4.80
C ALA A 76 12.34 -11.55 -5.16
N GLY A 77 12.25 -11.19 -6.45
CA GLY A 77 12.49 -9.81 -6.89
C GLY A 77 11.45 -8.80 -6.39
N VAL A 78 10.18 -9.21 -6.29
CA VAL A 78 9.12 -8.37 -5.72
C VAL A 78 9.29 -8.26 -4.22
N VAL A 79 9.61 -9.36 -3.53
CA VAL A 79 9.87 -9.35 -2.10
C VAL A 79 11.01 -8.39 -1.74
N GLU A 80 12.13 -8.47 -2.46
CA GLU A 80 13.28 -7.62 -2.18
C GLU A 80 13.01 -6.16 -2.54
N HIS A 81 12.53 -5.88 -3.75
CA HIS A 81 12.52 -4.51 -4.28
C HIS A 81 11.19 -3.77 -4.14
N VAL A 82 10.06 -4.48 -4.13
CA VAL A 82 8.72 -3.86 -4.04
C VAL A 82 8.22 -3.90 -2.61
N LEU A 83 8.34 -5.05 -1.94
CA LEU A 83 7.97 -5.19 -0.52
C LEU A 83 9.08 -4.73 0.42
N ARG A 84 10.25 -4.37 -0.13
CA ARG A 84 11.39 -3.76 0.58
C ARG A 84 11.79 -4.60 1.79
N GLN A 85 12.06 -5.89 1.57
CA GLN A 85 12.32 -6.86 2.64
C GLN A 85 13.38 -6.36 3.64
N SER A 86 14.53 -5.90 3.13
CA SER A 86 15.61 -5.36 3.96
C SER A 86 15.16 -4.20 4.86
N ASP A 87 14.36 -3.27 4.34
CA ASP A 87 13.83 -2.13 5.11
C ASP A 87 12.79 -2.59 6.14
N TYR A 88 11.93 -3.54 5.77
CA TYR A 88 10.92 -4.11 6.66
C TYR A 88 11.58 -4.80 7.86
N GLU A 89 12.58 -5.65 7.63
CA GLU A 89 13.31 -6.35 8.68
C GLU A 89 14.00 -5.36 9.62
N HIS A 90 14.65 -4.33 9.06
CA HIS A 90 15.27 -3.27 9.84
C HIS A 90 14.25 -2.56 10.76
N LEU A 91 13.12 -2.13 10.19
CA LEU A 91 12.08 -1.43 10.94
C LEU A 91 11.37 -2.30 11.96
N VAL A 92 11.16 -3.59 11.68
CA VAL A 92 10.63 -4.55 12.67
C VAL A 92 11.60 -4.70 13.83
N SER A 93 12.92 -4.75 13.58
CA SER A 93 13.92 -4.83 14.66
C SER A 93 13.89 -3.59 15.57
N LYS A 94 13.62 -2.41 15.00
CA LYS A 94 13.64 -1.12 15.69
C LYS A 94 12.33 -0.76 16.38
N LEU A 95 11.20 -0.96 15.70
CA LEU A 95 9.87 -0.50 16.11
C LEU A 95 8.96 -1.66 16.56
N GLY A 96 9.42 -2.91 16.41
CA GLY A 96 8.63 -4.11 16.64
C GLY A 96 7.69 -4.46 15.46
N PRO A 97 7.03 -5.62 15.52
CA PRO A 97 6.15 -6.08 14.44
C PRO A 97 4.94 -5.16 14.23
N LEU A 98 4.38 -5.19 13.02
CA LEU A 98 3.13 -4.52 12.67
C LEU A 98 1.93 -5.33 13.17
N SER A 99 0.94 -4.65 13.73
CA SER A 99 -0.38 -5.22 13.95
C SER A 99 -1.19 -5.25 12.64
N ASP A 100 -2.33 -5.91 12.66
CA ASP A 100 -3.22 -6.13 11.52
C ASP A 100 -3.45 -4.89 10.65
N ASP A 101 -3.83 -3.74 11.22
CA ASP A 101 -4.11 -2.51 10.46
C ASP A 101 -2.95 -1.51 10.48
N GLN A 102 -1.72 -1.97 10.73
CA GLN A 102 -0.56 -1.07 10.80
C GLN A 102 0.34 -1.11 9.56
N CYS A 103 0.92 0.04 9.23
CA CYS A 103 2.04 0.17 8.30
C CYS A 103 3.15 1.05 8.92
N PHE A 104 4.32 1.01 8.29
CA PHE A 104 5.43 1.91 8.53
C PHE A 104 5.35 3.14 7.61
N PHE A 105 5.61 4.32 8.16
CA PHE A 105 5.64 5.57 7.40
C PHE A 105 6.68 6.55 7.95
N PRO A 106 7.26 7.43 7.10
CA PRO A 106 8.22 8.43 7.55
C PRO A 106 7.53 9.58 8.30
N VAL A 107 8.18 10.07 9.36
CA VAL A 107 7.76 11.22 10.15
C VAL A 107 8.90 12.26 10.19
N PRO A 108 8.74 13.45 9.59
CA PRO A 108 7.60 13.88 8.78
C PRO A 108 7.57 13.19 7.40
N PHE A 109 6.45 13.29 6.68
CA PHE A 109 6.35 12.76 5.32
C PHE A 109 7.39 13.41 4.39
N GLN A 110 7.96 12.64 3.45
CA GLN A 110 8.96 13.14 2.51
C GLN A 110 8.47 14.34 1.69
N ARG A 111 7.20 14.31 1.27
CA ARG A 111 6.54 15.43 0.57
C ARG A 111 6.45 16.73 1.38
N MET A 112 6.59 16.64 2.70
CA MET A 112 6.60 17.80 3.61
C MET A 112 8.03 18.12 4.10
N GLY A 113 9.06 17.66 3.38
CA GLY A 113 10.47 17.92 3.71
C GLY A 113 11.12 16.90 4.64
N GLY A 114 10.46 15.77 4.93
CA GLY A 114 11.09 14.65 5.64
C GLY A 114 12.19 13.97 4.82
N SER A 115 13.19 13.41 5.51
CA SER A 115 14.29 12.70 4.85
C SER A 115 13.81 11.41 4.16
N GLY A 116 12.89 10.69 4.83
CA GLY A 116 12.50 9.32 4.45
C GLY A 116 13.61 8.30 4.60
N THR A 117 14.64 8.61 5.39
CA THR A 117 15.58 7.61 5.89
C THR A 117 14.87 6.70 6.89
N LEU A 118 15.24 5.43 6.98
CA LEU A 118 14.59 4.47 7.90
C LEU A 118 14.59 4.94 9.36
N ASP A 119 15.54 5.81 9.72
CA ASP A 119 15.60 6.35 11.07
C ASP A 119 14.44 7.25 11.47
N THR A 120 13.77 7.86 10.49
CA THR A 120 12.63 8.75 10.71
C THR A 120 11.29 8.03 10.59
N TYR A 121 11.28 6.71 10.42
CA TYR A 121 10.03 5.97 10.30
C TYR A 121 9.41 5.73 11.68
N ASP A 122 8.08 5.72 11.67
CA ASP A 122 7.24 5.25 12.76
C ASP A 122 6.22 4.25 12.19
N LYS A 123 5.38 3.67 13.05
CA LYS A 123 4.26 2.81 12.65
C LYS A 123 2.93 3.28 13.22
N GLY A 124 1.86 3.01 12.50
CA GLY A 124 0.51 3.41 12.90
C GLY A 124 -0.54 2.84 11.96
N ASP A 125 -1.80 3.22 12.20
CA ASP A 125 -2.93 2.72 11.41
C ASP A 125 -2.81 3.17 9.94
N VAL A 126 -2.88 2.20 9.02
CA VAL A 126 -2.69 2.41 7.58
C VAL A 126 -3.78 3.30 6.98
N TRP A 127 -5.03 3.18 7.45
CA TRP A 127 -6.16 3.93 6.91
C TRP A 127 -6.09 5.38 7.38
N VAL A 128 -5.75 5.60 8.67
CA VAL A 128 -5.48 6.94 9.20
C VAL A 128 -4.29 7.59 8.49
N HIS A 129 -3.20 6.84 8.29
CA HIS A 129 -2.04 7.31 7.54
C HIS A 129 -2.43 7.77 6.13
N LEU A 130 -3.17 6.95 5.39
CA LEU A 130 -3.59 7.25 4.02
C LEU A 130 -4.60 8.38 3.93
N ASP A 131 -5.47 8.55 4.91
CA ASP A 131 -6.40 9.69 4.97
C ASP A 131 -5.67 11.01 5.24
N LEU A 132 -4.62 10.99 6.06
CA LEU A 132 -3.74 12.14 6.27
C LEU A 132 -2.89 12.43 5.03
N LEU A 133 -2.25 11.41 4.47
CA LEU A 133 -1.45 11.53 3.26
C LEU A 133 -2.31 12.04 2.10
N GLY A 134 -3.53 11.52 1.97
CA GLY A 134 -4.54 11.91 0.99
C GLY A 134 -4.91 13.40 1.01
N GLN A 135 -4.76 14.08 2.15
CA GLN A 135 -5.03 15.52 2.26
C GLN A 135 -3.89 16.37 1.68
N VAL A 136 -2.67 15.84 1.67
CA VAL A 136 -1.46 16.52 1.19
C VAL A 136 -1.16 16.15 -0.26
N MET A 137 -1.48 14.91 -0.65
CA MET A 137 -1.19 14.34 -1.95
C MET A 137 -2.24 13.30 -2.35
N GLY A 138 -2.22 12.88 -3.60
CA GLY A 138 -3.06 11.80 -4.10
C GLY A 138 -2.64 11.44 -5.51
N LEU A 139 -3.40 10.56 -6.14
CA LEU A 139 -3.19 10.23 -7.56
C LEU A 139 -3.36 11.50 -8.40
N SER A 140 -2.32 11.84 -9.17
CA SER A 140 -2.40 12.91 -10.17
C SER A 140 -3.41 12.54 -11.25
N ALA A 141 -4.02 13.56 -11.85
CA ALA A 141 -4.88 13.40 -13.02
C ALA A 141 -4.09 12.92 -14.24
#